data_AF-A0A924XZQ2-F1
#
_entry.id   AF-A0A924XZQ2-F1
#
_cell.length_a   1.000
_cell.length_b   1.000
_cell.length_c   1.000
_cell.angle_alpha   90.00
_cell.angle_beta   90.00
_cell.angle_gamma   90.00
#
_symmetry.space_group_name_H-M   'P 1'
#
loop_
_entity.id
_entity.type
_entity.pdbx_description
1 polymer ?
#
loop_
_entity_poly.entity_id
_entity_poly.type
_entity_poly.pdbx_seq_one_letter_code
_entity_poly.pdbx_strand_id
1 'polypeptide(L)'
;MRILYVLPYVPSPIRVRPYQIIRALAQAGHRVTVAALADEFADEDALAGLRALCDALHIVPHSRTRGAWQALCALPAPTPLWAAYCYSEAMESKLRELVATDTFAVAHVEHLRAAHFAPALAPLPVVFDAVDCITALRKQMMQRSDATLSSRLLSWAEWSKLRTYEPRVYRSFGQIVVSSEQDKTELRQLDAGSPPITVVA
;
A
#
# COMPACT_ATOMS: atom_id res chain seq x y z
N MET A 1 21.10 -2.03 8.05
CA MET A 1 20.90 -2.01 6.58
C MET A 1 20.03 -0.84 6.18
N ARG A 2 20.04 -0.43 4.90
CA ARG A 2 19.19 0.64 4.35
C ARG A 2 17.90 0.04 3.78
N ILE A 3 16.75 0.55 4.20
CA ILE A 3 15.42 0.04 3.82
C ILE A 3 14.62 1.18 3.20
N LEU A 4 14.05 0.96 2.01
CA LEU A 4 13.14 1.90 1.38
C LEU A 4 11.69 1.51 1.73
N TYR A 5 11.00 2.34 2.49
CA TYR A 5 9.63 2.11 2.92
C TYR A 5 8.65 2.93 2.07
N VAL A 6 7.75 2.28 1.34
CA VAL A 6 6.86 2.89 0.36
C VAL A 6 5.42 2.81 0.86
N LEU A 7 4.77 3.98 0.96
CA LEU A 7 3.43 4.11 1.50
C LEU A 7 2.50 4.91 0.59
N PRO A 8 1.21 4.54 0.50
CA PRO A 8 0.22 5.29 -0.25
C PRO A 8 -0.34 6.49 0.55
N TYR A 9 0.20 6.74 1.75
CA TYR A 9 -0.19 7.85 2.62
C TYR A 9 0.88 8.14 3.69
N VAL A 10 0.83 9.31 4.32
CA VAL A 10 1.72 9.66 5.45
C VAL A 10 1.33 8.86 6.71
N PRO A 11 2.25 8.06 7.28
CA PRO A 11 2.01 7.35 8.53
C PRO A 11 2.03 8.33 9.70
N SER A 12 1.22 8.04 10.72
CA SER A 12 1.11 8.88 11.91
C SER A 12 0.82 8.02 13.14
N PRO A 13 0.91 8.55 14.37
CA PRO A 13 0.54 7.80 15.57
C PRO A 13 -0.89 7.24 15.55
N ILE A 14 -1.78 7.81 14.74
CA ILE A 14 -3.15 7.33 14.52
C ILE A 14 -3.18 6.24 13.44
N ARG A 15 -2.29 6.30 12.45
CA ARG A 15 -2.06 5.25 11.44
C ARG A 15 -0.93 4.34 11.91
N VAL A 16 -1.24 3.58 12.96
CA VAL A 16 -0.28 3.02 13.91
C VAL A 16 0.71 2.05 13.27
N ARG A 17 0.25 1.13 12.41
CA ARG A 17 1.09 0.03 11.89
C ARG A 17 2.36 0.51 11.17
N PRO A 18 2.29 1.30 10.08
CA PRO A 18 3.50 1.75 9.39
C PRO A 18 4.40 2.58 10.31
N TYR A 19 3.81 3.42 11.16
CA TYR A 19 4.55 4.26 12.10
C TYR A 19 5.36 3.42 13.10
N GLN A 20 4.76 2.39 13.69
CA GLN A 20 5.45 1.52 14.65
C GLN A 20 6.45 0.59 13.97
N ILE A 21 6.18 0.11 12.74
CA ILE A 21 7.15 -0.69 11.98
C ILE A 21 8.39 0.15 11.67
N ILE A 22 8.21 1.37 11.15
CA ILE A 22 9.34 2.28 10.88
C ILE A 22 10.14 2.55 12.15
N ARG A 23 9.45 2.83 13.27
CA ARG A 23 10.09 3.03 14.58
C ARG A 23 10.87 1.79 15.03
N ALA A 24 10.29 0.59 14.92
CA ALA A 24 10.94 -0.65 15.32
C ALA A 24 12.18 -0.95 14.45
N LEU A 25 12.09 -0.70 13.15
CA LEU A 25 13.22 -0.84 12.22
C LEU A 25 14.35 0.13 12.57
N ALA A 26 14.02 1.40 12.87
CA ALA A 26 15.00 2.38 13.30
C ALA A 26 15.66 1.99 14.63
N GLN A 27 14.88 1.52 15.61
CA GLN A 27 15.39 1.04 16.90
C GLN A 27 16.30 -0.19 16.78
N ALA A 28 16.05 -1.05 15.80
CA ALA A 28 16.92 -2.18 15.47
C ALA A 28 18.21 -1.77 14.72
N GLY A 29 18.45 -0.48 14.51
CA GLY A 29 19.65 0.06 13.86
C GLY A 29 19.59 0.04 12.33
N HIS A 30 18.41 -0.12 11.73
CA HIS A 30 18.22 0.03 10.29
C HIS A 30 18.06 1.52 9.92
N ARG A 31 18.61 1.91 8.76
CA ARG A 31 18.37 3.23 8.19
C ARG A 31 17.16 3.15 7.28
N VAL A 32 16.07 3.80 7.65
CA VAL A 32 14.81 3.75 6.92
C VAL A 32 14.66 5.04 6.12
N THR A 33 14.52 4.92 4.81
CA THR A 33 14.09 6.02 3.93
C THR A 33 12.62 5.81 3.62
N VAL A 34 11.78 6.79 3.92
CA VAL A 34 10.33 6.70 3.71
C VAL A 34 9.94 7.50 2.48
N ALA A 35 9.21 6.88 1.56
CA ALA A 35 8.52 7.55 0.46
C ALA A 35 7.01 7.40 0.66
N ALA A 36 6.29 8.52 0.78
CA ALA A 36 4.86 8.52 1.03
C ALA A 36 4.11 9.52 0.15
N LEU A 37 2.89 9.16 -0.26
CA LEU A 37 1.95 10.11 -0.84
C LEU A 37 1.35 10.99 0.27
N ALA A 38 1.17 12.27 -0.02
CA ALA A 38 0.53 13.22 0.88
C ALA A 38 -0.40 14.12 0.09
N ASP A 39 -1.58 14.43 0.63
CA ASP A 39 -2.40 15.49 0.09
C ASP A 39 -1.97 16.86 0.64
N GLU A 40 -2.62 17.92 0.15
CA GLU A 40 -2.42 19.30 0.60
C GLU A 40 -2.81 19.56 2.06
N PHE A 41 -3.43 18.59 2.73
CA PHE A 41 -3.85 18.66 4.13
C PHE A 41 -3.01 17.74 5.03
N ALA A 42 -1.83 17.34 4.59
CA ALA A 42 -0.94 16.52 5.39
C ALA A 42 -0.59 17.22 6.70
N ASP A 43 -0.70 16.46 7.78
CA ASP A 43 -0.42 16.92 9.13
C ASP A 43 1.08 17.14 9.32
N GLU A 44 1.48 18.39 9.51
CA GLU A 44 2.88 18.78 9.73
C GLU A 44 3.46 18.15 10.99
N ASP A 45 2.65 17.91 12.04
CA ASP A 45 3.12 17.24 13.25
C ASP A 45 3.42 15.77 12.97
N ALA A 46 2.59 15.11 12.15
CA ALA A 46 2.85 13.75 11.69
C ALA A 46 4.13 13.67 10.85
N LEU A 47 4.36 14.65 9.97
CA LEU A 47 5.60 14.74 9.18
C LEU A 47 6.82 14.98 10.06
N ALA A 48 6.73 15.87 11.05
CA ALA A 48 7.80 16.14 12.00
C ALA A 48 8.16 14.89 12.83
N GLY A 49 7.14 14.19 13.35
CA GLY A 49 7.32 12.94 14.08
C GLY A 49 7.98 11.87 13.21
N LEU A 50 7.60 11.76 11.94
CA LEU A 50 8.18 10.80 11.02
C LEU A 50 9.63 11.14 10.64
N ARG A 51 9.96 12.42 10.41
CA ARG A 51 11.34 12.87 10.16
C ARG A 51 12.28 12.53 11.32
N ALA A 52 11.78 12.53 12.55
CA ALA A 52 12.57 12.14 13.72
C ALA A 52 12.85 10.62 13.80
N LEU A 53 12.07 9.79 13.10
CA LEU A 53 12.18 8.34 13.13
C LEU A 53 12.92 7.73 11.92
N CYS A 54 13.04 8.46 10.83
CA CYS A 54 13.61 7.97 9.58
C CYS A 54 14.86 8.76 9.17
N ASP A 55 15.72 8.13 8.36
CA ASP A 55 16.96 8.71 7.85
C ASP A 55 16.68 9.77 6.77
N ALA A 56 15.64 9.53 5.97
CA ALA A 56 15.15 10.47 4.97
C ALA A 56 13.64 10.29 4.75
N LEU A 57 12.94 11.41 4.55
CA LEU A 57 11.51 11.45 4.26
C LEU A 57 11.25 12.14 2.92
N HIS A 58 10.66 11.40 1.98
CA HIS A 58 10.24 11.88 0.67
C HIS A 58 8.72 11.91 0.60
N ILE A 59 8.17 13.11 0.60
CA ILE A 59 6.74 13.33 0.42
C ILE A 59 6.46 13.68 -1.03
N VAL A 60 5.59 12.90 -1.67
CA VAL A 60 5.13 13.15 -3.03
C VAL A 60 3.70 13.70 -2.96
N PRO A 61 3.48 14.95 -3.43
CA PRO A 61 2.15 15.54 -3.44
C PRO A 61 1.17 14.71 -4.27
N HIS A 62 -0.02 14.51 -3.71
CA HIS A 62 -1.10 13.74 -4.31
C HIS A 62 -2.42 14.51 -4.19
N SER A 63 -2.86 15.08 -5.31
CA SER A 63 -4.09 15.86 -5.35
C SER A 63 -5.33 14.97 -5.24
N ARG A 64 -6.20 15.29 -4.29
CA ARG A 64 -7.46 14.54 -4.06
C ARG A 64 -8.40 14.63 -5.26
N THR A 65 -8.42 15.75 -5.95
CA THR A 65 -9.28 15.97 -7.14
C THR A 65 -8.78 15.16 -8.32
N ARG A 66 -7.45 15.12 -8.55
CA ARG A 66 -6.84 14.24 -9.55
C ARG A 66 -7.07 12.78 -9.22
N GLY A 67 -6.88 12.36 -7.96
CA GLY A 67 -7.19 11.01 -7.51
C GLY A 67 -8.65 10.61 -7.78
N ALA A 68 -9.59 11.50 -7.44
CA ALA A 68 -11.02 11.27 -7.68
C ALA A 68 -11.36 11.16 -9.17
N TRP A 69 -10.75 12.00 -10.01
CA TRP A 69 -10.89 11.93 -11.47
C TRP A 69 -10.35 10.61 -12.03
N GLN A 70 -9.15 10.19 -11.60
CA GLN A 70 -8.55 8.92 -12.00
C GLN A 70 -9.44 7.72 -11.61
N ALA A 71 -9.99 7.74 -10.39
CA ALA A 71 -10.95 6.74 -9.96
C ALA A 71 -12.19 6.74 -10.87
N LEU A 72 -12.80 7.91 -11.14
CA LEU A 72 -13.96 8.00 -12.02
C LEU A 72 -13.68 7.42 -13.42
N CYS A 73 -12.53 7.75 -14.01
CA CYS A 73 -12.09 7.20 -15.30
C CYS A 73 -11.82 5.69 -15.25
N ALA A 74 -11.53 5.12 -14.07
CA ALA A 74 -11.30 3.68 -13.87
C ALA A 74 -12.60 2.88 -13.62
N LEU A 75 -13.77 3.51 -13.58
CA LEU A 75 -15.06 2.81 -13.48
C LEU A 75 -15.23 1.70 -14.53
N PRO A 76 -14.98 1.91 -15.84
CA PRO A 76 -15.05 0.84 -16.84
C PRO A 76 -13.85 -0.11 -16.82
N ALA A 77 -12.75 0.26 -16.14
CA ALA A 77 -11.53 -0.52 -16.11
C ALA A 77 -11.60 -1.66 -15.05
N PRO A 78 -10.84 -2.75 -15.23
CA PRO A 78 -10.73 -3.82 -14.23
C PRO A 78 -9.94 -3.40 -12.98
N THR A 79 -9.34 -2.21 -12.98
CA THR A 79 -8.62 -1.65 -11.84
C THR A 79 -9.61 -1.13 -10.79
N PRO A 80 -9.48 -1.54 -9.51
CA PRO A 80 -10.28 -1.00 -8.42
C PRO A 80 -10.11 0.52 -8.31
N LEU A 81 -11.17 1.23 -7.93
CA LEU A 81 -11.19 2.69 -7.85
C LEU A 81 -10.09 3.23 -6.93
N TRP A 82 -9.82 2.56 -5.81
CA TRP A 82 -8.82 3.01 -4.85
C TRP A 82 -7.38 2.81 -5.34
N ALA A 83 -7.15 1.78 -6.17
CA ALA A 83 -5.86 1.59 -6.81
C ALA A 83 -5.61 2.68 -7.86
N ALA A 84 -6.63 3.02 -8.65
CA ALA A 84 -6.57 4.12 -9.60
C ALA A 84 -6.43 5.49 -8.90
N TYR A 85 -7.10 5.67 -7.76
CA TYR A 85 -7.02 6.89 -6.96
C TYR A 85 -5.57 7.19 -6.57
N CYS A 86 -4.85 6.22 -6.01
CA CYS A 86 -3.49 6.41 -5.49
C CYS A 86 -2.40 6.41 -6.57
N TYR A 87 -2.73 6.24 -7.86
CA TYR A 87 -1.72 6.26 -8.91
C TYR A 87 -1.04 7.62 -9.02
N SER A 88 0.30 7.60 -9.09
CA SER A 88 1.14 8.80 -9.16
C SER A 88 2.45 8.54 -9.92
N GLU A 89 2.56 9.09 -11.13
CA GLU A 89 3.79 9.07 -11.93
C GLU A 89 4.96 9.78 -11.24
N ALA A 90 4.66 10.82 -10.45
CA ALA A 90 5.65 11.52 -9.66
C ALA A 90 6.25 10.60 -8.58
N MET A 91 5.43 9.73 -7.98
CA MET A 91 5.89 8.74 -7.02
C MET A 91 6.76 7.69 -7.68
N GLU A 92 6.33 7.14 -8.82
CA GLU A 92 7.16 6.20 -9.58
C GLU A 92 8.51 6.81 -9.98
N SER A 93 8.51 8.05 -10.45
CA SER A 93 9.73 8.75 -10.85
C SER A 93 10.66 8.95 -9.66
N LYS A 94 10.13 9.37 -8.51
CA LYS A 94 10.90 9.51 -7.27
C LYS A 94 11.45 8.16 -6.78
N LEU A 95 10.69 7.08 -6.88
CA LEU A 95 11.16 5.75 -6.48
C LEU A 95 12.29 5.25 -7.39
N ARG A 96 12.17 5.43 -8.72
CA ARG A 96 13.25 5.10 -9.67
C ARG A 96 14.50 5.92 -9.40
N GLU A 97 14.34 7.20 -9.12
CA GLU A 97 15.44 8.09 -8.73
C GLU A 97 16.15 7.55 -7.47
N LEU A 98 15.42 7.29 -6.40
CA LEU A 98 15.97 6.79 -5.14
C LEU A 98 16.71 5.46 -5.33
N VAL A 99 16.13 4.53 -6.07
CA VAL A 99 16.75 3.21 -6.34
C VAL A 99 18.02 3.36 -7.18
N ALA A 100 18.10 4.37 -8.05
CA ALA A 100 19.28 4.63 -8.87
C ALA A 100 20.39 5.39 -8.14
N THR A 101 20.04 6.28 -7.20
CA THR A 101 21.00 7.15 -6.50
C THR A 101 21.48 6.57 -5.17
N ASP A 102 20.68 5.73 -4.53
CA ASP A 102 20.95 5.17 -3.22
C ASP A 102 21.00 3.64 -3.23
N THR A 103 21.76 3.07 -2.29
CA THR A 103 21.90 1.63 -2.12
C THR A 103 20.93 1.12 -1.04
N PHE A 104 19.80 0.55 -1.44
CA PHE A 104 18.89 -0.13 -0.53
C PHE A 104 19.16 -1.64 -0.48
N ALA A 105 18.97 -2.27 0.67
CA ALA A 105 19.04 -3.72 0.81
C ALA A 105 17.71 -4.39 0.43
N VAL A 106 16.60 -3.72 0.74
CA VAL A 106 15.24 -4.20 0.51
C VAL A 106 14.28 -3.01 0.46
N ALA A 107 13.22 -3.13 -0.35
CA ALA A 107 12.07 -2.24 -0.24
C ALA A 107 10.93 -2.92 0.50
N HIS A 108 10.25 -2.16 1.33
CA HIS A 108 9.04 -2.54 2.01
C HIS A 108 7.89 -1.72 1.41
N VAL A 109 6.96 -2.38 0.71
CA VAL A 109 5.77 -1.72 0.14
C VAL A 109 4.58 -2.13 0.98
N GLU A 110 3.94 -1.16 1.64
CA GLU A 110 2.78 -1.44 2.48
C GLU A 110 1.48 -1.03 1.79
N HIS A 111 0.46 -1.87 1.96
CA HIS A 111 -0.91 -1.72 1.49
C HIS A 111 -1.05 -1.93 -0.03
N LEU A 112 -2.10 -2.66 -0.44
CA LEU A 112 -2.50 -2.89 -1.84
C LEU A 112 -2.53 -1.62 -2.72
N ARG A 113 -2.77 -0.44 -2.13
CA ARG A 113 -2.80 0.85 -2.84
C ARG A 113 -1.42 1.30 -3.32
N ALA A 114 -0.32 0.90 -2.66
CA ALA A 114 1.04 1.20 -3.11
C ALA A 114 1.66 0.07 -3.93
N ALA A 115 1.00 -1.09 -4.00
CA ALA A 115 1.55 -2.28 -4.66
C ALA A 115 1.90 -2.06 -6.15
N HIS A 116 1.18 -1.16 -6.84
CA HIS A 116 1.46 -0.85 -8.24
C HIS A 116 2.79 -0.09 -8.45
N PHE A 117 3.41 0.42 -7.38
CA PHE A 117 4.75 1.03 -7.45
C PHE A 117 5.89 0.02 -7.47
N ALA A 118 5.62 -1.27 -7.20
CA ALA A 118 6.65 -2.30 -7.12
C ALA A 118 7.57 -2.39 -8.36
N PRO A 119 7.08 -2.24 -9.60
CA PRO A 119 7.95 -2.27 -10.78
C PRO A 119 9.00 -1.14 -10.80
N ALA A 120 8.71 0.02 -10.19
CA ALA A 120 9.67 1.12 -10.07
C ALA A 120 10.80 0.85 -9.06
N LEU A 121 10.71 -0.25 -8.30
CA LEU A 121 11.71 -0.65 -7.31
C LEU A 121 12.73 -1.66 -7.85
N ALA A 122 12.52 -2.22 -9.05
CA ALA A 122 13.44 -3.19 -9.63
C ALA A 122 14.85 -2.60 -9.81
N PRO A 123 15.92 -3.37 -9.54
CA PRO A 123 15.94 -4.80 -9.22
C PRO A 123 15.90 -5.13 -7.71
N LEU A 124 15.56 -4.16 -6.85
CA LEU A 124 15.57 -4.33 -5.40
C LEU A 124 14.59 -5.44 -4.96
N PRO A 125 14.94 -6.32 -4.01
CA PRO A 125 13.98 -7.25 -3.45
C PRO A 125 12.89 -6.48 -2.71
N VAL A 126 11.63 -6.86 -2.95
CA VAL A 126 10.46 -6.19 -2.37
C VAL A 126 9.73 -7.13 -1.42
N VAL A 127 9.60 -6.69 -0.17
CA VAL A 127 8.67 -7.26 0.80
C VAL A 127 7.37 -6.47 0.70
N PHE A 128 6.28 -7.16 0.39
CA PHE A 128 4.97 -6.53 0.30
C PHE A 128 4.16 -6.82 1.56
N ASP A 129 3.82 -5.79 2.33
CA ASP A 129 2.88 -5.89 3.45
C ASP A 129 1.47 -5.62 2.92
N ALA A 130 0.71 -6.69 2.75
CA ALA A 130 -0.69 -6.61 2.34
C ALA A 130 -1.56 -5.93 3.39
N VAL A 131 -1.11 -5.93 4.66
CA VAL A 131 -1.84 -5.56 5.87
C VAL A 131 -3.01 -6.52 6.11
N ASP A 132 -3.98 -6.54 5.21
CA ASP A 132 -5.20 -7.33 5.28
C ASP A 132 -5.54 -7.97 3.93
N CYS A 133 -6.44 -8.97 3.93
CA CYS A 133 -7.10 -9.43 2.70
C CYS A 133 -8.21 -8.43 2.30
N ILE A 134 -7.90 -7.53 1.35
CA ILE A 134 -8.81 -6.42 0.99
C ILE A 134 -10.11 -6.95 0.38
N THR A 135 -10.03 -8.00 -0.43
CA THR A 135 -11.21 -8.65 -1.02
C THR A 135 -12.15 -9.22 0.05
N ALA A 136 -11.60 -9.84 1.10
CA ALA A 136 -12.39 -10.44 2.16
C ALA A 136 -12.98 -9.37 3.10
N LEU A 137 -12.19 -8.37 3.50
CA LEU A 137 -12.69 -7.21 4.24
C LEU A 137 -13.84 -6.53 3.51
N ARG A 138 -13.69 -6.30 2.20
CA ARG A 138 -14.73 -5.65 1.40
C ARG A 138 -16.01 -6.50 1.33
N LYS A 139 -15.87 -7.83 1.19
CA LYS A 139 -17.00 -8.76 1.23
C LYS A 139 -17.75 -8.68 2.56
N GLN A 140 -17.03 -8.64 3.68
CA GLN A 140 -17.61 -8.54 5.02
C GLN A 140 -18.35 -7.21 5.20
N MET A 141 -17.78 -6.09 4.74
CA MET A 141 -18.45 -4.78 4.79
C MET A 141 -19.74 -4.78 3.96
N MET A 142 -19.74 -5.38 2.77
CA MET A 142 -20.94 -5.49 1.92
C MET A 142 -22.08 -6.28 2.59
N GLN A 143 -21.75 -7.24 3.45
CA GLN A 143 -22.74 -8.06 4.18
C GLN A 143 -23.30 -7.34 5.41
N ARG A 144 -22.61 -6.32 5.93
CA ARG A 144 -22.97 -5.60 7.16
C ARG A 144 -23.69 -4.27 6.94
N SER A 145 -23.70 -3.73 5.72
CA SER A 145 -24.26 -2.40 5.45
C SER A 145 -25.74 -2.41 5.05
N ASP A 146 -26.53 -1.54 5.71
CA ASP A 146 -27.86 -1.07 5.27
C ASP A 146 -27.76 -0.04 4.14
N ALA A 147 -27.04 -0.40 3.09
CA ALA A 147 -26.71 0.46 1.97
C ALA A 147 -27.86 0.56 0.95
N THR A 148 -28.01 1.74 0.32
CA THR A 148 -28.91 1.94 -0.82
C THR A 148 -28.57 1.01 -1.99
N LEU A 149 -29.53 0.69 -2.86
CA LEU A 149 -29.31 -0.22 -3.98
C LEU A 149 -28.12 0.20 -4.88
N SER A 150 -27.97 1.51 -5.14
CA SER A 150 -26.86 2.04 -5.95
C SER A 150 -25.50 1.84 -5.30
N SER A 151 -25.38 2.07 -3.99
CA SER A 151 -24.13 1.87 -3.26
C SER A 151 -23.78 0.38 -3.10
N ARG A 152 -24.79 -0.50 -3.03
CA ARG A 152 -24.60 -1.96 -3.08
C ARG A 152 -24.05 -2.42 -4.44
N LEU A 153 -24.60 -1.91 -5.54
CA LEU A 153 -24.10 -2.23 -6.88
C LEU A 153 -22.66 -1.76 -7.09
N LEU A 154 -22.34 -0.53 -6.69
CA LEU A 154 -20.96 -0.02 -6.77
C LEU A 154 -20.00 -0.84 -5.91
N SER A 155 -20.40 -1.21 -4.69
CA SER A 155 -19.58 -2.04 -3.81
C SER A 155 -19.36 -3.43 -4.37
N TRP A 156 -20.39 -4.02 -5.01
CA TRP A 156 -20.27 -5.31 -5.69
C TRP A 156 -19.35 -5.24 -6.90
N ALA A 157 -19.46 -4.19 -7.71
CA ALA A 157 -18.56 -3.96 -8.84
C ALA A 157 -17.11 -3.85 -8.37
N GLU A 158 -16.84 -3.07 -7.33
CA GLU A 158 -15.50 -2.95 -6.72
C GLU A 158 -14.99 -4.27 -6.16
N TRP A 159 -15.82 -5.02 -5.43
CA TRP A 159 -15.45 -6.34 -4.92
C TRP A 159 -15.12 -7.32 -6.05
N SER A 160 -15.90 -7.32 -7.12
CA SER A 160 -15.66 -8.17 -8.30
C SER A 160 -14.30 -7.87 -8.94
N LYS A 161 -13.94 -6.58 -9.07
CA LYS A 161 -12.61 -6.16 -9.55
C LYS A 161 -11.50 -6.62 -8.61
N LEU A 162 -11.66 -6.45 -7.29
CA LEU A 162 -10.67 -6.82 -6.29
C LEU A 162 -10.31 -8.31 -6.33
N ARG A 163 -11.30 -9.20 -6.52
CA ARG A 163 -11.08 -10.65 -6.63
C ARG A 163 -10.06 -11.05 -7.70
N THR A 164 -9.94 -10.25 -8.74
CA THR A 164 -8.98 -10.49 -9.83
C THR A 164 -7.72 -9.65 -9.64
N TYR A 165 -7.90 -8.39 -9.21
CA TYR A 165 -6.81 -7.44 -9.06
C TYR A 165 -5.82 -7.84 -7.96
N GLU A 166 -6.31 -8.22 -6.78
CA GLU A 166 -5.49 -8.51 -5.61
C GLU A 166 -4.56 -9.72 -5.84
N PRO A 167 -5.05 -10.91 -6.27
CA PRO A 167 -4.18 -12.03 -6.63
C PRO A 167 -3.15 -11.69 -7.70
N ARG A 168 -3.58 -10.99 -8.76
CA ARG A 168 -2.70 -10.62 -9.87
C ARG A 168 -1.53 -9.76 -9.39
N VAL A 169 -1.81 -8.80 -8.51
CA VAL A 169 -0.79 -7.94 -7.93
C VAL A 169 0.09 -8.72 -6.95
N TYR A 170 -0.47 -9.62 -6.16
CA TYR A 170 0.30 -10.36 -5.15
C TYR A 170 1.31 -11.32 -5.78
N ARG A 171 0.98 -11.89 -6.93
CA ARG A 171 1.90 -12.73 -7.72
C ARG A 171 3.15 -12.00 -8.21
N SER A 172 3.18 -10.66 -8.25
CA SER A 172 4.39 -9.93 -8.65
C SER A 172 5.42 -9.77 -7.53
N PHE A 173 5.13 -10.25 -6.32
CA PHE A 173 6.02 -10.12 -5.16
C PHE A 173 6.67 -11.45 -4.80
N GLY A 174 7.93 -11.39 -4.35
CA GLY A 174 8.65 -12.58 -3.89
C GLY A 174 8.24 -13.01 -2.47
N GLN A 175 7.81 -12.06 -1.63
CA GLN A 175 7.44 -12.27 -0.24
C GLN A 175 6.26 -11.38 0.13
N ILE A 176 5.24 -11.96 0.78
CA ILE A 176 4.09 -11.24 1.30
C ILE A 176 4.05 -11.33 2.81
N VAL A 177 3.70 -10.22 3.45
CA VAL A 177 3.44 -10.11 4.89
C VAL A 177 1.98 -9.71 5.10
N VAL A 178 1.36 -10.24 6.15
CA VAL A 178 0.00 -9.89 6.59
C VAL A 178 -0.04 -9.65 8.09
N SER A 179 -1.10 -9.00 8.58
CA SER A 179 -1.27 -8.69 10.00
C SER A 179 -1.77 -9.88 10.84
N SER A 180 -2.52 -10.82 10.25
CA SER A 180 -3.14 -11.93 10.99
C SER A 180 -3.10 -13.28 10.25
N GLU A 181 -3.21 -14.38 11.01
CA GLU A 181 -3.40 -15.73 10.45
C GLU A 181 -4.73 -15.87 9.69
N GLN A 182 -5.74 -15.07 10.05
CA GLN A 182 -6.99 -15.01 9.32
C GLN A 182 -6.76 -14.46 7.91
N ASP A 183 -6.07 -13.32 7.77
CA ASP A 183 -5.75 -12.72 6.47
C ASP A 183 -4.93 -13.66 5.60
N LYS A 184 -3.95 -14.36 6.19
CA LYS A 184 -3.17 -15.38 5.49
C LYS A 184 -4.07 -16.48 4.92
N THR A 185 -5.03 -16.95 5.71
CA THR A 185 -5.98 -17.99 5.28
C THR A 185 -6.88 -17.48 4.16
N GLU A 186 -7.41 -16.27 4.29
CA GLU A 186 -8.29 -15.65 3.29
C GLU A 186 -7.55 -15.38 1.98
N LEU A 187 -6.30 -14.92 2.03
CA LEU A 187 -5.46 -14.75 0.85
C LEU A 187 -5.12 -16.07 0.17
N ARG A 188 -4.85 -17.13 0.94
CA ARG A 188 -4.63 -18.48 0.38
C ARG A 188 -5.88 -19.04 -0.29
N GLN A 189 -7.07 -18.76 0.25
CA GLN A 189 -8.33 -19.13 -0.38
C GLN A 189 -8.60 -18.32 -1.65
N LEU A 190 -8.19 -17.04 -1.66
CA LEU A 190 -8.35 -16.16 -2.82
C LEU A 190 -7.41 -16.56 -3.97
N ASP A 191 -6.18 -16.95 -3.65
CA ASP A 191 -5.20 -17.44 -4.62
C ASP A 191 -4.25 -18.47 -3.99
N ALA A 192 -4.50 -19.74 -4.31
CA ALA A 192 -3.64 -20.86 -3.90
C ALA A 192 -2.21 -20.73 -4.45
N GLY A 193 -2.03 -20.01 -5.57
CA GLY A 193 -0.72 -19.74 -6.18
C GLY A 193 0.02 -18.53 -5.58
N SER A 194 -0.46 -17.98 -4.46
CA SER A 194 0.21 -16.85 -3.81
C SER A 194 1.66 -17.20 -3.40
N PRO A 195 2.59 -16.24 -3.47
CA PRO A 195 3.94 -16.36 -2.91
C PRO A 195 3.95 -16.74 -1.42
N PRO A 196 5.11 -17.01 -0.80
CA PRO A 196 5.21 -17.19 0.64
C PRO A 196 4.54 -16.03 1.41
N ILE A 197 3.66 -16.39 2.37
CA ILE A 197 2.92 -15.42 3.20
C ILE A 197 3.36 -15.62 4.66
N THR A 198 3.89 -14.56 5.26
CA THR A 198 4.33 -14.53 6.66
C THR A 198 3.40 -13.63 7.46
N VAL A 199 3.05 -14.03 8.68
CA VAL A 199 2.25 -13.19 9.58
C VAL A 199 3.20 -12.36 10.44
N VAL A 200 2.97 -11.05 10.48
CA VAL A 200 3.70 -10.09 11.31
C VAL A 200 2.68 -9.25 12.09
N ALA A 201 2.58 -9.55 13.39
CA ALA A 201 1.68 -8.95 14.36
C ALA A 201 2.44 -8.02 15.31
#